data_AF-A0ABD1CFE5-F1
#
_entry.id   AF-A0ABD1CFE5-F1
#
_cell.length_a   1.000
_cell.length_b   1.000
_cell.length_c   1.000
_cell.angle_alpha   90.00
_cell.angle_beta   90.00
_cell.angle_gamma   90.00
#
_symmetry.space_group_name_H-M   'P 1'
#
loop_
_entity.id
_entity.type
_entity.pdbx_description
1 polymer ?
#
loop_
_entity_poly.entity_id
_entity_poly.type
_entity_poly.pdbx_seq_one_letter_code
_entity_poly.pdbx_strand_id
1 'polypeptide(L)'
;MNDPKRAEVSAKLFHQLSGFNDYALGRLREDLEDLRVLKSEAATGTAVDDADRKLPELSGANADLPYASDKLALSGTREDTTKGRYIVAAQDLKPAEPIVVEPAVGACLYTKFFGSHCNACFAKLVAPVACPECAGVAFCSPECRDRACSGYHRFECHYLDLLIGSGMSVLCHLALRLVTQAGTPEKAIELGAELKRTLCAHEDRREPSDYFQRTLMAAFLLRCLQKAEFFGRRKTEAAEPTPLEAQVGGVILALLQSLQFNAHEIYETKISGEHRIDTAKVQYVGVGVYRTSAMFNHECYPGVSRTFLGTTMCLYTSRPFPAGATIPENYGMHFIRHPAAVRQRTLRSRYWFGCECRACQENWPLMDKLTDKPRMRCPYPDCDNTLNFPQKKDPKVKCWKCKRYANLENSLMMLDQCEDLYTKGARAMADQRIDEAIELLSQGIALFHKLAVPPHKSTHVAEESLRVCFADKGSINRV
;
A
#
# COMPACT_ATOMS: atom_id res chain seq x y z
N MET A 1 -16.51 -28.65 1.54
CA MET A 1 -17.45 -27.52 1.39
C MET A 1 -17.32 -26.96 -0.03
N ASN A 2 -18.11 -27.48 -0.99
CA ASN A 2 -18.00 -27.12 -2.42
C ASN A 2 -19.38 -26.85 -3.06
N ASP A 3 -20.32 -26.24 -2.33
CA ASP A 3 -21.62 -25.86 -2.90
C ASP A 3 -21.61 -24.39 -3.36
N PRO A 4 -21.50 -24.09 -4.67
CA PRO A 4 -21.49 -22.74 -5.20
C PRO A 4 -22.77 -21.95 -4.88
N LYS A 5 -23.91 -22.63 -4.66
CA LYS A 5 -25.17 -21.95 -4.31
C LYS A 5 -25.14 -21.35 -2.90
N ARG A 6 -24.46 -21.99 -1.94
CA ARG A 6 -24.29 -21.45 -0.58
C ARG A 6 -23.41 -20.20 -0.56
N ALA A 7 -22.33 -20.19 -1.34
CA ALA A 7 -21.44 -19.04 -1.43
C ALA A 7 -22.15 -17.79 -1.99
N GLU A 8 -23.02 -17.98 -2.99
CA GLU A 8 -23.81 -16.89 -3.57
C GLU A 8 -24.84 -16.32 -2.58
N VAL A 9 -25.50 -17.18 -1.79
CA VAL A 9 -26.42 -16.76 -0.73
C VAL A 9 -25.69 -15.99 0.36
N SER A 10 -24.52 -16.47 0.82
CA SER A 10 -23.68 -15.77 1.80
C SER A 10 -23.20 -14.41 1.28
N ALA A 11 -22.82 -14.30 0.01
CA ALA A 11 -22.42 -13.03 -0.59
C ALA A 11 -23.59 -12.03 -0.69
N LYS A 12 -24.80 -12.49 -1.03
CA LYS A 12 -26.02 -11.65 -1.03
C LYS A 12 -26.37 -11.15 0.37
N LEU A 13 -26.29 -12.03 1.37
CA LEU A 13 -26.55 -11.68 2.76
C LEU A 13 -25.51 -10.68 3.29
N PHE A 14 -24.23 -10.89 2.99
CA PHE A 14 -23.16 -9.96 3.33
C PHE A 14 -23.37 -8.59 2.68
N HIS A 15 -23.77 -8.55 1.41
CA HIS A 15 -24.06 -7.29 0.73
C HIS A 15 -25.18 -6.51 1.44
N GLN A 16 -26.26 -7.19 1.84
CA GLN A 16 -27.35 -6.59 2.62
C GLN A 16 -26.87 -6.08 3.99
N LEU A 17 -26.11 -6.90 4.72
CA LEU A 17 -25.57 -6.54 6.04
C LEU A 17 -24.55 -5.39 5.98
N SER A 18 -23.85 -5.25 4.84
CA SER A 18 -22.92 -4.16 4.57
C SER A 18 -23.59 -2.86 4.09
N GLY A 19 -24.92 -2.79 4.08
CA GLY A 19 -25.66 -1.63 3.57
C GLY A 19 -25.56 -1.46 2.06
N PHE A 20 -25.53 -2.57 1.32
CA PHE A 20 -25.36 -2.61 -0.14
C PHE A 20 -24.04 -1.97 -0.61
N ASN A 21 -22.97 -2.19 0.15
CA ASN A 21 -21.65 -1.70 -0.23
C ASN A 21 -21.04 -2.59 -1.32
N ASP A 22 -21.10 -2.13 -2.58
CA ASP A 22 -20.58 -2.85 -3.75
C ASP A 22 -19.06 -3.11 -3.67
N TYR A 23 -18.32 -2.22 -3.02
CA TYR A 23 -16.88 -2.40 -2.82
C TYR A 23 -16.59 -3.56 -1.86
N ALA A 24 -17.33 -3.62 -0.74
CA ALA A 24 -17.22 -4.73 0.21
C ALA A 24 -17.63 -6.06 -0.44
N LEU A 25 -18.67 -6.06 -1.28
CA LEU A 25 -19.10 -7.25 -2.02
C LEU A 25 -18.06 -7.69 -3.05
N GLY A 26 -17.43 -6.75 -3.77
CA GLY A 26 -16.33 -7.03 -4.69
C GLY A 26 -15.17 -7.72 -3.98
N ARG A 27 -14.74 -7.17 -2.84
CA ARG A 27 -13.68 -7.75 -1.99
C ARG A 27 -14.03 -9.15 -1.49
N LEU A 28 -15.25 -9.38 -1.02
CA LEU A 28 -15.70 -10.71 -0.60
C LEU A 28 -15.63 -11.73 -1.75
N ARG A 29 -15.97 -11.33 -2.97
CA ARG A 29 -15.89 -12.23 -4.13
C ARG A 29 -14.44 -12.58 -4.49
N GLU A 30 -13.54 -11.60 -4.45
CA GLU A 30 -12.11 -11.83 -4.61
C GLU A 30 -11.57 -12.77 -3.52
N ASP A 31 -11.92 -12.52 -2.24
CA ASP A 31 -11.50 -13.36 -1.12
C ASP A 31 -12.00 -14.81 -1.22
N LEU A 32 -13.23 -15.02 -1.72
CA LEU A 32 -13.79 -16.35 -1.96
C LEU A 32 -13.06 -17.10 -3.08
N GLU A 33 -12.64 -16.40 -4.13
CA GLU A 33 -11.88 -17.00 -5.23
C GLU A 33 -10.45 -17.34 -4.79
N ASP A 34 -9.78 -16.42 -4.08
CA ASP A 34 -8.47 -16.67 -3.48
C ASP A 34 -8.48 -17.89 -2.56
N LEU A 35 -9.52 -18.04 -1.73
CA LEU A 35 -9.69 -19.19 -0.84
C LEU A 35 -9.83 -20.53 -1.57
N ARG A 36 -10.46 -20.54 -2.76
CA ARG A 36 -10.57 -21.76 -3.58
C ARG A 36 -9.21 -22.14 -4.15
N VAL A 37 -8.49 -21.16 -4.67
CA VAL A 37 -7.16 -21.32 -5.25
C VAL A 37 -6.15 -21.82 -4.19
N LEU A 38 -6.16 -21.22 -2.99
CA LEU A 38 -5.28 -21.65 -1.89
C LEU A 38 -5.52 -23.11 -1.49
N LYS A 39 -6.77 -23.60 -1.51
CA LYS A 39 -7.09 -25.00 -1.18
C LYS A 39 -6.58 -26.00 -2.20
N SER A 40 -6.51 -25.64 -3.48
CA SER A 40 -5.94 -26.52 -4.51
C SER A 40 -4.41 -26.57 -4.45
N GLU A 41 -3.76 -25.52 -3.96
CA GLU A 41 -2.30 -25.33 -4.05
C GLU A 41 -1.53 -25.83 -2.82
N ALA A 42 -2.20 -26.01 -1.68
CA ALA A 42 -1.63 -26.67 -0.50
C ALA A 42 -1.13 -28.11 -0.77
N ALA A 43 -1.38 -28.67 -1.96
CA ALA A 43 -1.00 -30.02 -2.37
C ALA A 43 0.27 -30.10 -3.24
N THR A 44 0.84 -29.00 -3.77
CA THR A 44 1.84 -29.10 -4.86
C THR A 44 3.02 -28.10 -4.85
N GLY A 45 3.05 -27.08 -4.00
CA GLY A 45 4.02 -25.99 -4.16
C GLY A 45 5.47 -26.31 -3.71
N THR A 46 6.45 -25.98 -4.56
CA THR A 46 7.87 -25.83 -4.18
C THR A 46 8.18 -24.36 -3.89
N ALA A 47 8.77 -24.05 -2.73
CA ALA A 47 9.16 -22.69 -2.39
C ALA A 47 10.45 -22.28 -3.12
N VAL A 48 10.52 -21.03 -3.56
CA VAL A 48 11.76 -20.35 -3.95
C VAL A 48 12.12 -19.40 -2.81
N ASP A 49 13.40 -19.36 -2.48
CA ASP A 49 13.91 -18.70 -1.27
C ASP A 49 13.77 -17.17 -1.36
N ASP A 50 12.97 -16.58 -0.46
CA ASP A 50 12.99 -15.14 -0.17
C ASP A 50 14.32 -14.75 0.51
N ALA A 51 15.13 -15.72 0.97
CA ALA A 51 16.34 -15.53 1.75
C ALA A 51 17.46 -14.74 1.03
N ASP A 52 17.49 -14.76 -0.31
CA ASP A 52 18.51 -14.05 -1.10
C ASP A 52 18.14 -12.59 -1.43
N ARG A 53 16.91 -12.16 -1.10
CA ARG A 53 16.43 -10.81 -1.42
C ARG A 53 16.89 -9.81 -0.36
N LYS A 54 17.51 -8.74 -0.81
CA LYS A 54 18.01 -7.66 0.05
C LYS A 54 17.08 -6.46 -0.02
N LEU A 55 16.90 -5.82 1.14
CA LEU A 55 16.28 -4.49 1.20
C LEU A 55 17.13 -3.51 0.38
N PRO A 56 16.50 -2.58 -0.35
CA PRO A 56 17.24 -1.57 -1.10
C PRO A 56 17.95 -0.61 -0.15
N GLU A 57 19.09 -0.08 -0.59
CA GLU A 57 19.84 0.93 0.17
C GLU A 57 19.31 2.33 -0.16
N LEU A 58 19.12 3.16 0.87
CA LEU A 58 18.74 4.57 0.71
C LEU A 58 19.99 5.44 0.53
N SER A 59 19.84 6.57 -0.19
CA SER A 59 20.93 7.54 -0.43
C SER A 59 21.50 8.19 0.84
N GLY A 60 20.74 8.15 1.94
CA GLY A 60 21.05 8.78 3.21
C GLY A 60 19.87 8.61 4.17
N ALA A 61 20.07 8.86 5.47
CA ALA A 61 19.03 8.76 6.48
C ALA A 61 18.42 10.14 6.76
N ASN A 62 17.09 10.22 6.75
CA ASN A 62 16.36 11.42 7.13
C ASN A 62 16.28 11.57 8.66
N ALA A 63 16.49 12.78 9.17
CA ALA A 63 16.44 13.06 10.61
C ALA A 63 15.00 13.09 11.16
N ASP A 64 14.04 13.59 10.37
CA ASP A 64 12.67 13.82 10.81
C ASP A 64 11.71 12.69 10.40
N LEU A 65 12.07 11.93 9.36
CA LEU A 65 11.28 10.83 8.80
C LEU A 65 12.04 9.51 8.97
N PRO A 66 11.77 8.72 10.02
CA PRO A 66 12.43 7.43 10.20
C PRO A 66 12.27 6.56 8.95
N TYR A 67 13.34 5.84 8.57
CA TYR A 67 13.33 4.92 7.43
C TYR A 67 13.16 5.55 6.04
N ALA A 68 13.22 6.89 5.94
CA ALA A 68 13.19 7.62 4.67
C ALA A 68 14.58 8.11 4.25
N SER A 69 14.71 8.34 2.95
CA SER A 69 15.84 9.05 2.35
C SER A 69 15.93 10.49 2.86
N ASP A 70 17.15 10.98 3.04
CA ASP A 70 17.48 12.39 3.30
C ASP A 70 17.04 13.36 2.19
N LYS A 71 16.63 12.83 1.04
CA LYS A 71 16.02 13.59 -0.07
C LYS A 71 14.52 13.82 0.08
N LEU A 72 13.90 13.38 1.17
CA LEU A 72 12.50 13.67 1.48
C LEU A 72 12.39 14.78 2.51
N ALA A 73 11.30 15.52 2.48
CA ALA A 73 10.93 16.44 3.55
C ALA A 73 9.43 16.37 3.83
N LEU A 74 9.08 16.51 5.10
CA LEU A 74 7.69 16.70 5.53
C LEU A 74 7.31 18.16 5.35
N SER A 75 6.16 18.40 4.72
CA SER A 75 5.59 19.74 4.54
C SER A 75 4.14 19.77 5.02
N GLY A 76 3.61 20.97 5.19
CA GLY A 76 2.29 21.20 5.79
C GLY A 76 2.27 20.96 7.31
N THR A 77 1.09 21.14 7.91
CA THR A 77 0.89 20.93 9.35
C THR A 77 -0.35 20.07 9.59
N ARG A 78 -0.54 19.59 10.82
CA ARG A 78 -1.72 18.79 11.17
C ARG A 78 -3.01 19.62 11.12
N GLU A 79 -2.90 20.93 11.36
CA GLU A 79 -3.98 21.90 11.42
C GLU A 79 -4.44 22.37 10.03
N ASP A 80 -3.65 22.11 8.98
CA ASP A 80 -4.04 22.40 7.59
C ASP A 80 -5.25 21.53 7.18
N THR A 81 -6.40 22.18 7.03
CA THR A 81 -7.68 21.54 6.69
C THR A 81 -7.82 21.16 5.21
N THR A 82 -6.86 21.57 4.36
CA THR A 82 -6.86 21.31 2.92
C THR A 82 -6.07 20.04 2.58
N LYS A 83 -4.79 19.99 2.95
CA LYS A 83 -3.88 18.88 2.61
C LYS A 83 -3.27 18.19 3.83
N GLY A 84 -3.36 18.79 5.01
CA GLY A 84 -2.64 18.33 6.18
C GLY A 84 -1.13 18.29 5.94
N ARG A 85 -0.49 17.24 6.46
CA ARG A 85 0.92 16.95 6.19
C ARG A 85 1.07 16.17 4.88
N TYR A 86 2.16 16.40 4.17
CA TYR A 86 2.48 15.71 2.93
C TYR A 86 3.99 15.65 2.70
N ILE A 87 4.43 14.70 1.87
CA ILE A 87 5.84 14.54 1.50
C ILE A 87 6.18 15.34 0.24
N VAL A 88 7.32 16.04 0.29
CA VAL A 88 7.95 16.71 -0.86
C VAL A 88 9.36 16.21 -1.08
N ALA A 89 9.86 16.36 -2.31
CA ALA A 89 11.25 16.13 -2.64
C ALA A 89 12.11 17.28 -2.07
N ALA A 90 13.04 16.99 -1.16
CA ALA A 90 14.03 17.96 -0.68
C ALA A 90 15.15 18.19 -1.71
N GLN A 91 15.40 17.19 -2.56
CA GLN A 91 16.36 17.22 -3.67
C GLN A 91 15.73 16.56 -4.89
N ASP A 92 16.34 16.73 -6.07
CA ASP A 92 15.90 16.05 -7.27
C ASP A 92 15.98 14.52 -7.11
N LEU A 93 14.88 13.85 -7.43
CA LEU A 93 14.75 12.39 -7.43
C LEU A 93 14.63 11.88 -8.86
N LYS A 94 15.30 10.76 -9.14
CA LYS A 94 15.22 10.05 -10.42
C LYS A 94 14.10 9.00 -10.37
N PRO A 95 13.60 8.48 -11.50
CA PRO A 95 12.80 7.25 -11.48
C PRO A 95 13.61 6.09 -10.91
N ALA A 96 12.91 5.12 -10.33
CA ALA A 96 13.45 3.91 -9.71
C ALA A 96 14.37 4.13 -8.50
N GLU A 97 14.31 5.31 -7.89
CA GLU A 97 15.10 5.63 -6.70
C GLU A 97 14.36 5.16 -5.43
N PRO A 98 14.98 4.34 -4.56
CA PRO A 98 14.38 3.95 -3.29
C PRO A 98 14.35 5.16 -2.35
N ILE A 99 13.19 5.45 -1.77
CA ILE A 99 12.98 6.63 -0.93
C ILE A 99 12.47 6.30 0.47
N VAL A 100 11.89 5.11 0.69
CA VAL A 100 11.46 4.62 2.01
C VAL A 100 11.70 3.12 2.10
N VAL A 101 12.24 2.65 3.23
CA VAL A 101 12.42 1.23 3.58
C VAL A 101 12.00 1.00 5.02
N GLU A 102 10.69 0.90 5.24
CA GLU A 102 10.07 1.01 6.57
C GLU A 102 9.52 -0.34 7.06
N PRO A 103 10.02 -0.90 8.18
CA PRO A 103 9.39 -2.04 8.81
C PRO A 103 8.02 -1.63 9.41
N ALA A 104 7.05 -2.53 9.36
CA ALA A 104 5.75 -2.27 9.96
C ALA A 104 5.88 -2.05 11.48
N VAL A 105 5.17 -1.05 12.02
CA VAL A 105 5.00 -0.87 13.48
C VAL A 105 4.29 -2.09 14.07
N GLY A 106 3.28 -2.57 13.35
CA GLY A 106 2.60 -3.83 13.60
C GLY A 106 1.95 -4.31 12.31
N ALA A 107 1.80 -5.63 12.16
CA ALA A 107 1.17 -6.25 11.01
C ALA A 107 0.37 -7.49 11.42
N CYS A 108 -0.75 -7.72 10.73
CA CYS A 108 -1.60 -8.90 10.87
C CYS A 108 -1.77 -9.61 9.54
N LEU A 109 -1.51 -10.91 9.53
CA LEU A 109 -1.74 -11.78 8.38
C LEU A 109 -3.24 -12.00 8.22
N TYR A 110 -3.75 -12.07 6.99
CA TYR A 110 -5.13 -12.48 6.79
C TYR A 110 -5.32 -13.94 7.19
N THR A 111 -6.45 -14.22 7.84
CA THR A 111 -6.78 -15.55 8.38
C THR A 111 -6.77 -16.64 7.31
N LYS A 112 -7.07 -16.31 6.05
CA LYS A 112 -6.98 -17.24 4.91
C LYS A 112 -5.57 -17.78 4.65
N PHE A 113 -4.53 -17.12 5.16
CA PHE A 113 -3.13 -17.54 5.04
C PHE A 113 -2.57 -18.19 6.31
N PHE A 114 -3.38 -18.36 7.36
CA PHE A 114 -2.92 -19.08 8.56
C PHE A 114 -2.54 -20.51 8.19
N GLY A 115 -1.35 -20.94 8.62
CA GLY A 115 -0.80 -22.25 8.30
C GLY A 115 -0.10 -22.36 6.93
N SER A 116 -0.31 -21.41 6.01
CA SER A 116 0.46 -21.34 4.74
C SER A 116 1.58 -20.30 4.78
N HIS A 117 1.44 -19.27 5.62
CA HIS A 117 2.44 -18.23 5.81
C HIS A 117 2.78 -18.08 7.29
N CYS A 118 4.02 -17.67 7.56
CA CYS A 118 4.50 -17.39 8.89
C CYS A 118 3.68 -16.26 9.51
N ASN A 119 3.06 -16.52 10.66
CA ASN A 119 2.23 -15.53 11.35
C ASN A 119 3.03 -14.34 11.92
N ALA A 120 4.36 -14.35 11.82
CA ALA A 120 5.26 -13.34 12.37
C ALA A 120 6.04 -12.52 11.33
N CYS A 121 6.34 -13.07 10.15
CA CYS A 121 7.06 -12.36 9.07
C CYS A 121 6.39 -12.44 7.70
N PHE A 122 5.30 -13.22 7.59
CA PHE A 122 4.53 -13.49 6.38
C PHE A 122 5.26 -14.27 5.29
N ALA A 123 6.47 -14.76 5.53
CA ALA A 123 7.12 -15.69 4.61
C ALA A 123 6.29 -16.96 4.44
N LYS A 124 6.20 -17.48 3.21
CA LYS A 124 5.57 -18.77 2.90
C LYS A 124 6.22 -19.89 3.72
N LEU A 125 5.39 -20.80 4.22
CA LEU A 125 5.84 -21.92 5.04
C LEU A 125 6.27 -23.10 4.16
N VAL A 126 7.45 -23.64 4.47
CA VAL A 126 8.00 -24.87 3.86
C VAL A 126 8.06 -25.98 4.90
N ALA A 127 8.75 -25.71 6.01
CA ALA A 127 8.83 -26.56 7.18
C ALA A 127 8.24 -25.79 8.38
N PRO A 128 6.91 -25.81 8.57
CA PRO A 128 6.26 -24.99 9.58
C PRO A 128 6.63 -25.42 11.00
N VAL A 129 6.95 -24.44 11.84
CA VAL A 129 7.10 -24.59 13.28
C VAL A 129 5.78 -24.19 13.94
N ALA A 130 5.15 -25.11 14.67
CA ALA A 130 3.88 -24.87 15.34
C ALA A 130 4.04 -24.05 16.62
N CYS A 131 2.96 -23.36 17.02
CA CYS A 131 2.81 -22.85 18.37
C CYS A 131 2.69 -24.03 19.36
N PRO A 132 3.33 -23.98 20.55
CA PRO A 132 3.17 -25.04 21.55
C PRO A 132 1.79 -25.08 22.20
N GLU A 133 1.03 -23.98 22.16
CA GLU A 133 -0.24 -23.80 22.89
C GLU A 133 -1.49 -23.82 22.00
N CYS A 134 -1.34 -23.69 20.68
CA CYS A 134 -2.48 -23.76 19.75
C CYS A 134 -2.10 -24.38 18.40
N ALA A 135 -3.12 -24.86 17.68
CA ALA A 135 -3.01 -25.35 16.31
C ALA A 135 -3.42 -24.30 15.25
N GLY A 136 -3.69 -23.05 15.66
CA GLY A 136 -4.30 -22.04 14.79
C GLY A 136 -3.32 -21.30 13.87
N VAL A 137 -2.02 -21.29 14.19
CA VAL A 137 -0.99 -20.56 13.45
C VAL A 137 0.33 -21.35 13.38
N ALA A 138 1.17 -20.99 12.42
CA ALA A 138 2.51 -21.56 12.25
C ALA A 138 3.55 -20.49 11.90
N PHE A 139 4.82 -20.84 12.05
CA PHE A 139 5.97 -19.96 11.89
C PHE A 139 7.03 -20.60 10.98
N CYS A 140 7.82 -19.79 10.28
CA CYS A 140 8.86 -20.31 9.37
C CYS A 140 10.10 -20.83 10.10
N SER A 141 10.33 -20.41 11.35
CA SER A 141 11.50 -20.79 12.13
C SER A 141 11.22 -20.73 13.64
N PRO A 142 12.05 -21.41 14.47
CA PRO A 142 11.98 -21.29 15.92
C PRO A 142 12.08 -19.84 16.41
N GLU A 143 12.91 -19.01 15.79
CA GLU A 143 13.09 -17.60 16.16
C GLU A 143 11.80 -16.80 15.92
N CYS A 144 11.12 -17.03 14.80
CA CYS A 144 9.83 -16.40 14.52
C CYS A 144 8.74 -16.87 15.49
N ARG A 145 8.70 -18.17 15.81
CA ARG A 145 7.79 -18.72 16.82
C ARG A 145 8.05 -18.07 18.17
N ASP A 146 9.29 -18.12 18.65
CA ASP A 146 9.66 -17.69 20.00
C ASP A 146 9.41 -16.20 20.18
N ARG A 147 9.80 -15.36 19.20
CA ARG A 147 9.49 -13.92 19.19
C ARG A 147 7.99 -13.63 19.27
N ALA A 148 7.18 -14.38 18.52
CA ALA A 148 5.73 -14.20 18.52
C ALA A 148 5.11 -14.68 19.85
N CYS A 149 5.43 -15.91 20.25
CA CYS A 149 4.93 -16.57 21.45
C CYS A 149 5.36 -15.86 22.75
N SER A 150 6.57 -15.29 22.81
CA SER A 150 6.99 -14.50 23.98
C SER A 150 6.41 -13.08 23.99
N GLY A 151 6.02 -12.57 22.82
CA GLY A 151 5.49 -11.24 22.58
C GLY A 151 3.97 -11.21 22.46
N TYR A 152 3.47 -10.78 21.29
CA TYR A 152 2.03 -10.55 21.08
C TYR A 152 1.19 -11.82 21.16
N HIS A 153 1.70 -12.97 20.71
CA HIS A 153 0.88 -14.14 20.47
C HIS A 153 0.41 -14.76 21.77
N ARG A 154 1.17 -14.69 22.88
CA ARG A 154 0.69 -15.19 24.18
C ARG A 154 -0.63 -14.56 24.63
N PHE A 155 -0.87 -13.31 24.27
CA PHE A 155 -2.09 -12.59 24.64
C PHE A 155 -3.25 -12.84 23.65
N GLU A 156 -2.94 -13.35 22.46
CA GLU A 156 -3.92 -13.60 21.40
C GLU A 156 -4.28 -15.08 21.25
N CYS A 157 -3.34 -15.98 21.58
CA CYS A 157 -3.33 -17.40 21.26
C CYS A 157 -4.67 -18.09 21.57
N HIS A 158 -5.11 -18.05 22.82
CA HIS A 158 -6.33 -18.71 23.27
C HIS A 158 -7.63 -18.00 22.86
N TYR A 159 -7.53 -16.81 22.25
CA TYR A 159 -8.67 -16.03 21.80
C TYR A 159 -8.80 -15.96 20.28
N LEU A 160 -7.87 -16.53 19.51
CA LEU A 160 -7.89 -16.43 18.05
C LEU A 160 -9.21 -16.88 17.44
N ASP A 161 -9.78 -18.01 17.87
CA ASP A 161 -11.07 -18.49 17.36
C ASP A 161 -12.22 -17.56 17.68
N LEU A 162 -12.21 -16.94 18.87
CA LEU A 162 -13.19 -15.92 19.26
C LEU A 162 -13.03 -14.65 18.42
N LEU A 163 -11.79 -14.18 18.23
CA LEU A 163 -11.49 -13.01 17.41
C LEU A 163 -11.98 -13.25 15.97
N ILE A 164 -11.64 -14.38 15.36
CA ILE A 164 -12.08 -14.75 14.01
C ILE A 164 -13.60 -14.92 13.96
N GLY A 165 -14.16 -15.69 14.90
CA GLY A 165 -15.59 -16.01 14.95
C GLY A 165 -16.50 -14.81 15.24
N SER A 166 -15.96 -13.75 15.86
CA SER A 166 -16.70 -12.50 16.10
C SER A 166 -17.05 -11.73 14.81
N GLY A 167 -16.39 -12.05 13.69
CA GLY A 167 -16.55 -11.31 12.44
C GLY A 167 -15.88 -9.92 12.44
N MET A 168 -15.00 -9.64 13.42
CA MET A 168 -14.24 -8.40 13.46
C MET A 168 -13.32 -8.27 12.23
N SER A 169 -13.10 -7.03 11.79
CA SER A 169 -12.19 -6.78 10.67
C SER A 169 -10.73 -7.01 11.08
N VAL A 170 -9.87 -7.27 10.08
CA VAL A 170 -8.41 -7.38 10.30
C VAL A 170 -7.83 -6.12 10.95
N LEU A 171 -8.44 -4.95 10.75
CA LEU A 171 -8.00 -3.69 11.39
C LEU A 171 -8.25 -3.70 12.88
N CYS A 172 -9.32 -4.37 13.34
CA CYS A 172 -9.57 -4.56 14.76
C CYS A 172 -8.51 -5.50 15.36
N HIS A 173 -8.08 -6.53 14.62
CA HIS A 173 -7.00 -7.41 15.05
C HIS A 173 -5.67 -6.66 15.07
N LEU A 174 -5.42 -5.80 14.08
CA LEU A 174 -4.23 -4.95 14.05
C LEU A 174 -4.20 -3.96 15.24
N ALA A 175 -5.33 -3.39 15.64
CA ALA A 175 -5.41 -2.55 16.84
C ALA A 175 -5.03 -3.33 18.09
N LEU A 176 -5.56 -4.54 18.26
CA LEU A 176 -5.17 -5.45 19.34
C LEU A 176 -3.67 -5.79 19.28
N ARG A 177 -3.16 -6.14 18.09
CA ARG A 177 -1.76 -6.51 17.84
C ARG A 177 -0.78 -5.40 18.23
N LEU A 178 -1.10 -4.15 17.92
CA LEU A 178 -0.26 -3.01 18.31
C LEU A 178 -0.15 -2.88 19.84
N VAL A 179 -1.25 -3.14 20.56
CA VAL A 179 -1.27 -3.13 22.02
C VAL A 179 -0.51 -4.34 22.60
N THR A 180 -0.79 -5.56 22.13
CA THR A 180 -0.17 -6.79 22.64
C THR A 180 1.32 -6.85 22.32
N GLN A 181 1.74 -6.37 21.16
CA GLN A 181 3.15 -6.31 20.75
C GLN A 181 3.96 -5.28 21.55
N ALA A 182 3.35 -4.22 22.06
CA ALA A 182 4.01 -3.28 22.96
C ALA A 182 4.45 -3.95 24.29
N GLY A 183 3.80 -5.06 24.66
CA GLY A 183 4.22 -5.98 25.72
C GLY A 183 3.76 -5.60 27.12
N THR A 184 3.58 -4.32 27.43
CA THR A 184 3.00 -3.85 28.71
C THR A 184 1.96 -2.74 28.48
N PRO A 185 1.04 -2.52 29.44
CA PRO A 185 0.06 -1.43 29.35
C PRO A 185 0.69 -0.05 29.14
N GLU A 186 1.79 0.26 29.83
CA GLU A 186 2.48 1.55 29.76
C GLU A 186 3.08 1.78 28.37
N LYS A 187 3.77 0.77 27.83
CA LYS A 187 4.33 0.82 26.47
C LYS A 187 3.23 0.94 25.40
N ALA A 188 2.09 0.29 25.62
CA ALA A 188 0.94 0.43 24.72
C ALA A 188 0.35 1.85 24.74
N ILE A 189 0.31 2.49 25.91
CA ILE A 189 -0.12 3.89 26.05
C ILE A 189 0.86 4.84 25.36
N GLU A 190 2.17 4.65 25.55
CA GLU A 190 3.20 5.43 24.87
C GLU A 190 3.11 5.31 23.35
N LEU A 191 3.02 4.08 22.84
CA LEU A 191 2.84 3.81 21.40
C LEU A 191 1.54 4.44 20.87
N GLY A 192 0.44 4.30 21.62
CA GLY A 192 -0.84 4.90 21.26
C GLY A 192 -0.79 6.42 21.16
N ALA A 193 -0.13 7.08 22.12
CA ALA A 193 0.09 8.52 22.11
C ALA A 193 0.96 8.96 20.92
N GLU A 194 1.99 8.19 20.59
CA GLU A 194 2.83 8.44 19.42
C GLU A 194 2.05 8.31 18.11
N LEU A 195 1.34 7.20 17.91
CA LEU A 195 0.53 6.97 16.72
C LEU A 195 -0.62 7.98 16.61
N LYS A 196 -1.22 8.42 17.71
CA LYS A 196 -2.26 9.47 17.68
C LYS A 196 -1.72 10.81 17.17
N ARG A 197 -0.47 11.18 17.50
CA ARG A 197 0.18 12.40 16.98
C ARG A 197 0.49 12.28 15.48
N THR A 198 0.84 11.08 15.03
CA THR A 198 1.28 10.85 13.66
C THR A 198 0.14 10.54 12.70
N LEU A 199 -0.82 9.70 13.06
CA LEU A 199 -1.84 9.19 12.13
C LEU A 199 -3.10 10.07 12.07
N CYS A 200 -3.75 10.11 10.90
CA CYS A 200 -5.04 10.80 10.74
C CYS A 200 -6.20 9.93 11.26
N ALA A 201 -7.11 10.49 12.05
CA ALA A 201 -8.27 9.76 12.57
C ALA A 201 -9.62 10.41 12.24
N HIS A 202 -9.60 11.64 11.70
CA HIS A 202 -10.78 12.47 11.43
C HIS A 202 -11.79 12.51 12.59
N GLU A 203 -11.29 12.67 13.83
CA GLU A 203 -12.10 12.64 15.06
C GLU A 203 -13.25 13.68 15.02
N ASP A 204 -13.01 14.84 14.40
CA ASP A 204 -13.93 15.96 14.27
C ASP A 204 -15.12 15.72 13.32
N ARG A 205 -15.05 14.70 12.47
CA ARG A 205 -16.06 14.42 11.42
C ARG A 205 -16.85 13.14 11.64
N ARG A 206 -16.64 12.46 12.75
CA ARG A 206 -17.23 11.15 13.04
C ARG A 206 -18.66 11.27 13.57
N GLU A 207 -19.55 10.48 12.98
CA GLU A 207 -20.94 10.37 13.44
C GLU A 207 -21.05 9.57 14.75
N PRO A 208 -22.04 9.85 15.61
CA PRO A 208 -22.24 9.13 16.87
C PRO A 208 -22.37 7.60 16.71
N SER A 209 -22.97 7.13 15.61
CA SER A 209 -23.13 5.70 15.32
C SER A 209 -21.78 5.00 15.07
N ASP A 210 -20.85 5.65 14.38
CA ASP A 210 -19.50 5.14 14.16
C ASP A 210 -18.71 5.10 15.48
N TYR A 211 -18.82 6.14 16.30
CA TYR A 211 -18.23 6.15 17.65
C TYR A 211 -18.74 5.00 18.52
N PHE A 212 -20.05 4.75 18.50
CA PHE A 212 -20.64 3.64 19.25
C PHE A 212 -20.09 2.28 18.81
N GLN A 213 -20.05 2.01 17.50
CA GLN A 213 -19.52 0.76 16.96
C GLN A 213 -18.05 0.52 17.35
N ARG A 214 -17.20 1.56 17.25
CA ARG A 214 -15.78 1.45 17.63
C ARG A 214 -15.59 1.31 19.13
N THR A 215 -16.41 1.98 19.93
CA THR A 215 -16.36 1.88 21.40
C THR A 215 -16.77 0.49 21.85
N LEU A 216 -17.81 -0.10 21.24
CA LEU A 216 -18.22 -1.47 21.51
C LEU A 216 -17.11 -2.47 21.17
N MET A 217 -16.47 -2.31 20.00
CA MET A 217 -15.33 -3.15 19.61
C MET A 217 -14.13 -2.95 20.54
N ALA A 218 -13.82 -1.72 20.94
CA ALA A 218 -12.74 -1.43 21.89
C ALA A 218 -13.01 -2.09 23.26
N ALA A 219 -14.25 -2.05 23.75
CA ALA A 219 -14.64 -2.71 24.99
C ALA A 219 -14.52 -4.24 24.89
N PHE A 220 -14.92 -4.82 23.76
CA PHE A 220 -14.75 -6.25 23.49
C PHE A 220 -13.26 -6.67 23.49
N LEU A 221 -12.41 -5.92 22.78
CA LEU A 221 -10.97 -6.19 22.74
C LEU A 221 -10.30 -5.98 24.10
N LEU A 222 -10.72 -4.95 24.85
CA LEU A 222 -10.25 -4.75 26.21
C LEU A 222 -10.64 -5.93 27.12
N ARG A 223 -11.84 -6.50 26.95
CA ARG A 223 -12.22 -7.73 27.66
C ARG A 223 -11.36 -8.93 27.28
N CYS A 224 -10.96 -9.05 26.02
CA CYS A 224 -9.99 -10.08 25.63
C CYS A 224 -8.65 -9.88 26.34
N LEU A 225 -8.10 -8.65 26.38
CA LEU A 225 -6.83 -8.35 27.05
C LEU A 225 -6.84 -8.64 28.56
N GLN A 226 -7.95 -8.32 29.24
CA GLN A 226 -8.13 -8.61 30.66
C GLN A 226 -8.15 -10.11 30.94
N LYS A 227 -8.78 -10.90 30.07
CA LYS A 227 -8.82 -12.36 30.18
C LYS A 227 -7.48 -13.01 29.80
N ALA A 228 -6.77 -12.40 28.85
CA ALA A 228 -5.42 -12.80 28.44
C ALA A 228 -4.32 -12.41 29.43
N GLU A 229 -4.67 -11.86 30.60
CA GLU A 229 -3.75 -11.42 31.63
C GLU A 229 -2.71 -10.37 31.13
N PHE A 230 -3.07 -9.55 30.14
CA PHE A 230 -2.21 -8.46 29.66
C PHE A 230 -1.89 -7.44 30.76
N PHE A 231 -2.83 -7.23 31.69
CA PHE A 231 -2.71 -6.38 32.87
C PHE A 231 -2.23 -7.15 34.10
N GLY A 232 -1.78 -8.40 33.92
CA GLY A 232 -1.61 -9.36 34.99
C GLY A 232 -2.92 -10.02 35.41
N ARG A 233 -2.82 -10.98 36.34
CA ARG A 233 -3.96 -11.76 36.83
C ARG A 233 -4.93 -10.88 37.62
N ARG A 234 -6.17 -10.76 37.14
CA ARG A 234 -7.22 -10.02 37.85
C ARG A 234 -7.69 -10.79 39.08
N LYS A 235 -8.03 -10.04 40.13
CA LYS A 235 -8.63 -10.57 41.37
C LYS A 235 -10.16 -10.68 41.30
N THR A 236 -10.77 -10.15 40.23
CA THR A 236 -12.21 -10.06 40.05
C THR A 236 -12.60 -10.28 38.59
N GLU A 237 -13.79 -10.87 38.42
CA GLU A 237 -14.44 -11.09 37.12
C GLU A 237 -15.28 -9.89 36.65
N ALA A 238 -15.33 -8.82 37.44
CA ALA A 238 -16.10 -7.60 37.17
C ALA A 238 -15.82 -7.02 35.77
N ALA A 239 -16.89 -6.59 35.09
CA ALA A 239 -16.91 -6.12 33.71
C ALA A 239 -16.40 -4.67 33.55
N GLU A 240 -16.16 -3.98 34.65
CA GLU A 240 -15.64 -2.63 34.71
C GLU A 240 -14.11 -2.61 34.57
N PRO A 241 -13.55 -1.68 33.77
CA PRO A 241 -12.11 -1.49 33.67
C PRO A 241 -11.56 -0.69 34.86
N THR A 242 -10.34 -1.01 35.28
CA THR A 242 -9.55 -0.12 36.16
C THR A 242 -9.14 1.15 35.39
N PRO A 243 -8.64 2.21 36.06
CA PRO A 243 -8.16 3.41 35.37
C PRO A 243 -7.07 3.13 34.31
N LEU A 244 -6.14 2.20 34.60
CA LEU A 244 -5.10 1.80 33.64
C LEU A 244 -5.68 1.02 32.45
N GLU A 245 -6.59 0.07 32.73
CA GLU A 245 -7.29 -0.69 31.69
C GLU A 245 -8.12 0.24 30.79
N ALA A 246 -8.75 1.27 31.36
CA ALA A 246 -9.51 2.27 30.63
C ALA A 246 -8.62 3.13 29.71
N GLN A 247 -7.39 3.46 30.12
CA GLN A 247 -6.42 4.16 29.26
C GLN A 247 -6.03 3.28 28.06
N VAL A 248 -5.75 2.00 28.27
CA VAL A 248 -5.49 1.06 27.16
C VAL A 248 -6.73 0.88 26.27
N GLY A 249 -7.93 0.83 26.85
CA GLY A 249 -9.19 0.87 26.09
C GLY A 249 -9.30 2.12 25.21
N GLY A 250 -8.89 3.29 25.73
CA GLY A 250 -8.79 4.53 24.98
C GLY A 250 -7.78 4.46 23.82
N VAL A 251 -6.64 3.79 24.02
CA VAL A 251 -5.66 3.52 22.95
C VAL A 251 -6.28 2.67 21.86
N ILE A 252 -6.95 1.55 22.20
CA ILE A 252 -7.62 0.69 21.23
C ILE A 252 -8.66 1.48 20.44
N LEU A 253 -9.48 2.28 21.12
CA LEU A 253 -10.49 3.12 20.48
C LEU A 253 -9.84 4.14 19.50
N ALA A 254 -8.75 4.79 19.89
CA ALA A 254 -8.02 5.71 19.01
C ALA A 254 -7.44 4.97 17.79
N LEU A 255 -6.83 3.79 17.99
CA LEU A 255 -6.31 2.97 16.90
C LEU A 255 -7.42 2.54 15.94
N LEU A 256 -8.57 2.07 16.45
CA LEU A 256 -9.71 1.71 15.62
C LEU A 256 -10.16 2.89 14.75
N GLN A 257 -10.09 4.13 15.24
CA GLN A 257 -10.39 5.31 14.43
C GLN A 257 -9.30 5.61 13.39
N SER A 258 -8.02 5.49 13.74
CA SER A 258 -6.91 5.80 12.83
C SER A 258 -6.72 4.75 11.73
N LEU A 259 -6.82 3.46 12.04
CA LEU A 259 -6.38 2.39 11.14
C LEU A 259 -7.16 2.33 9.82
N GLN A 260 -8.41 2.78 9.79
CA GLN A 260 -9.20 2.88 8.55
C GLN A 260 -8.51 3.71 7.46
N PHE A 261 -7.77 4.75 7.85
CA PHE A 261 -7.19 5.71 6.92
C PHE A 261 -5.70 5.49 6.65
N ASN A 262 -4.99 4.84 7.57
CA ASN A 262 -3.51 4.79 7.55
C ASN A 262 -2.93 3.38 7.42
N ALA A 263 -3.76 2.34 7.51
CA ALA A 263 -3.28 0.97 7.35
C ALA A 263 -3.05 0.63 5.87
N HIS A 264 -1.98 -0.09 5.59
CA HIS A 264 -1.56 -0.49 4.25
C HIS A 264 -1.71 -1.98 4.06
N GLU A 265 -2.31 -2.39 2.94
CA GLU A 265 -2.38 -3.80 2.56
C GLU A 265 -1.00 -4.28 2.11
N ILE A 266 -0.53 -5.33 2.76
CA ILE A 266 0.73 -6.01 2.47
C ILE A 266 0.43 -7.09 1.44
N TYR A 267 1.23 -7.10 0.36
CA TYR A 267 1.09 -8.07 -0.71
C TYR A 267 2.40 -8.80 -1.00
N GLU A 268 2.27 -9.98 -1.58
CA GLU A 268 3.34 -10.72 -2.24
C GLU A 268 3.01 -10.91 -3.73
N THR A 269 4.02 -11.19 -4.54
CA THR A 269 3.86 -11.51 -5.95
C THR A 269 3.73 -13.01 -6.12
N LYS A 270 2.54 -13.47 -6.50
CA LYS A 270 2.27 -14.86 -6.82
C LYS A 270 2.66 -15.15 -8.27
N ILE A 271 3.44 -16.19 -8.50
CA ILE A 271 3.90 -16.63 -9.84
C ILE A 271 3.56 -18.11 -10.00
N SER A 272 2.76 -18.45 -11.01
CA SER A 272 2.34 -19.84 -11.30
C SER A 272 3.05 -20.45 -12.52
N GLY A 273 3.93 -19.70 -13.17
CA GLY A 273 4.65 -20.14 -14.37
C GLY A 273 6.17 -20.14 -14.21
N GLU A 274 6.85 -20.67 -15.23
CA GLU A 274 8.31 -20.63 -15.32
C GLU A 274 8.82 -19.20 -15.58
N HIS A 275 8.04 -18.38 -16.28
CA HIS A 275 8.38 -16.97 -16.51
C HIS A 275 8.08 -16.13 -15.27
N ARG A 276 9.06 -15.31 -14.84
CA ARG A 276 8.97 -14.46 -13.64
C ARG A 276 7.87 -13.40 -13.69
N ILE A 277 7.45 -12.98 -14.88
CA ILE A 277 6.50 -11.86 -15.03
C ILE A 277 5.14 -12.28 -15.58
N ASP A 278 5.07 -13.23 -16.51
CA ASP A 278 3.87 -13.41 -17.34
C ASP A 278 2.63 -13.82 -16.55
N THR A 279 2.87 -14.58 -15.49
CA THR A 279 1.81 -15.08 -14.58
C THR A 279 1.78 -14.33 -13.25
N ALA A 280 2.61 -13.29 -13.11
CA ALA A 280 2.76 -12.56 -11.86
C ALA A 280 1.45 -11.84 -11.50
N LYS A 281 0.93 -12.15 -10.30
CA LYS A 281 -0.27 -11.53 -9.74
C LYS A 281 0.00 -11.01 -8.34
N VAL A 282 -0.58 -9.87 -8.02
CA VAL A 282 -0.56 -9.33 -6.66
C VAL A 282 -1.49 -10.17 -5.79
N GLN A 283 -0.97 -10.74 -4.70
CA GLN A 283 -1.76 -11.44 -3.68
C GLN A 283 -1.62 -10.71 -2.35
N TYR A 284 -2.70 -10.10 -1.87
CA TYR A 284 -2.71 -9.42 -0.58
C TYR A 284 -2.74 -10.44 0.56
N VAL A 285 -1.69 -10.44 1.38
CA VAL A 285 -1.47 -11.43 2.45
C VAL A 285 -1.79 -10.90 3.84
N GLY A 286 -1.77 -9.58 4.04
CA GLY A 286 -2.12 -9.00 5.32
C GLY A 286 -2.21 -7.49 5.30
N VAL A 287 -2.13 -6.88 6.47
CA VAL A 287 -2.19 -5.43 6.67
C VAL A 287 -1.17 -4.98 7.71
N GLY A 288 -0.60 -3.79 7.53
CA GLY A 288 0.34 -3.20 8.48
C GLY A 288 0.21 -1.69 8.60
N VAL A 289 0.87 -1.13 9.61
CA VAL A 289 0.95 0.32 9.87
C VAL A 289 2.38 0.79 9.73
N TYR A 290 2.54 1.91 9.01
CA TYR A 290 3.80 2.50 8.61
C TYR A 290 3.70 4.00 8.85
N ARG A 291 4.54 4.56 9.72
CA ARG A 291 4.43 5.94 10.20
C ARG A 291 4.86 6.93 9.13
N THR A 292 6.02 6.68 8.53
CA THR A 292 6.59 7.55 7.49
C THR A 292 5.78 7.43 6.20
N SER A 293 5.45 6.20 5.82
CA SER A 293 4.70 5.93 4.59
C SER A 293 3.27 6.52 4.63
N ALA A 294 2.62 6.59 5.80
CA ALA A 294 1.31 7.22 5.95
C ALA A 294 1.30 8.76 5.73
N MET A 295 2.47 9.41 5.57
CA MET A 295 2.56 10.84 5.26
C MET A 295 2.43 11.15 3.76
N PHE A 296 2.47 10.13 2.88
CA PHE A 296 2.37 10.34 1.44
C PHE A 296 0.92 10.53 1.03
N ASN A 297 0.57 11.75 0.61
CA ASN A 297 -0.79 12.04 0.17
C ASN A 297 -1.14 11.42 -1.20
N HIS A 298 -2.43 11.35 -1.47
CA HIS A 298 -2.97 10.70 -2.66
C HIS A 298 -2.87 11.54 -3.94
N GLU A 299 -2.45 10.91 -5.04
CA GLU A 299 -2.85 11.29 -6.40
C GLU A 299 -3.34 10.08 -7.21
N CYS A 300 -4.25 10.32 -8.17
CA CYS A 300 -4.73 9.29 -9.09
C CYS A 300 -3.69 8.87 -10.13
N TYR A 301 -2.62 9.67 -10.30
CA TYR A 301 -1.43 9.36 -11.09
C TYR A 301 -0.26 9.13 -10.12
N PRO A 302 0.07 7.88 -9.76
CA PRO A 302 0.99 7.54 -8.68
C PRO A 302 2.39 8.10 -8.91
N GLY A 303 2.98 8.65 -7.86
CA GLY A 303 4.37 9.09 -7.86
C GLY A 303 5.37 8.00 -7.45
N VAL A 304 4.89 6.98 -6.74
CA VAL A 304 5.71 5.92 -6.18
C VAL A 304 5.13 4.55 -6.49
N SER A 305 6.02 3.55 -6.56
CA SER A 305 5.71 2.13 -6.61
C SER A 305 6.02 1.51 -5.26
N ARG A 306 5.05 0.77 -4.71
CA ARG A 306 5.15 0.10 -3.42
C ARG A 306 5.41 -1.38 -3.59
N THR A 307 6.34 -1.91 -2.82
CA THR A 307 6.65 -3.34 -2.69
C THR A 307 6.85 -3.71 -1.23
N PHE A 308 6.90 -5.00 -0.93
CA PHE A 308 7.16 -5.51 0.41
C PHE A 308 8.26 -6.56 0.37
N LEU A 309 9.09 -6.63 1.40
CA LEU A 309 9.92 -7.80 1.73
C LEU A 309 9.53 -8.24 3.14
N GLY A 310 8.86 -9.39 3.24
CA GLY A 310 8.08 -9.76 4.42
C GLY A 310 7.07 -8.66 4.77
N THR A 311 7.21 -8.07 5.96
CA THR A 311 6.37 -6.95 6.43
C THR A 311 7.03 -5.57 6.26
N THR A 312 8.20 -5.49 5.61
CA THR A 312 8.91 -4.22 5.38
C THR A 312 8.46 -3.60 4.07
N MET A 313 7.95 -2.37 4.12
CA MET A 313 7.54 -1.64 2.92
C MET A 313 8.73 -0.97 2.26
N CYS A 314 8.85 -1.12 0.94
CA CYS A 314 9.82 -0.39 0.13
C CYS A 314 9.08 0.48 -0.89
N LEU A 315 9.37 1.79 -0.90
CA LEU A 315 8.85 2.75 -1.88
C LEU A 315 9.95 3.19 -2.84
N TYR A 316 9.65 3.10 -4.13
CA TYR A 316 10.50 3.59 -5.22
C TYR A 316 9.76 4.68 -5.99
N THR A 317 10.46 5.72 -6.44
CA THR A 317 9.87 6.71 -7.34
C THR A 317 9.52 6.08 -8.69
N SER A 318 8.30 6.34 -9.19
CA SER A 318 7.87 5.86 -10.52
C SER A 318 8.27 6.81 -11.64
N ARG A 319 8.60 8.07 -11.31
CA ARG A 319 8.89 9.17 -12.22
C ARG A 319 9.83 10.18 -11.54
N PRO A 320 10.47 11.12 -12.27
CA PRO A 320 11.34 12.08 -11.62
C PRO A 320 10.54 13.14 -10.85
N PHE A 321 11.12 13.62 -9.75
CA PHE A 321 10.58 14.74 -8.96
C PHE A 321 11.65 15.81 -8.79
N PRO A 322 11.42 17.05 -9.27
CA PRO A 322 12.32 18.15 -8.95
C PRO A 322 12.17 18.54 -7.47
N ALA A 323 13.22 19.12 -6.89
CA ALA A 323 13.18 19.66 -5.54
C ALA A 323 11.95 20.60 -5.34
N GLY A 324 11.28 20.43 -4.21
CA GLY A 324 10.03 21.10 -3.85
C GLY A 324 8.75 20.44 -4.40
N ALA A 325 8.84 19.46 -5.31
CA ALA A 325 7.64 18.78 -5.81
C ALA A 325 7.04 17.84 -4.75
N THR A 326 5.71 17.83 -4.64
CA THR A 326 4.97 16.85 -3.85
C THR A 326 5.15 15.45 -4.43
N ILE A 327 5.40 14.47 -3.56
CA ILE A 327 5.55 13.06 -3.93
C ILE A 327 4.30 12.31 -3.47
N PRO A 328 3.41 11.92 -4.40
CA PRO A 328 2.17 11.27 -4.03
C PRO A 328 2.23 9.75 -4.09
N GLU A 329 1.48 9.09 -3.20
CA GLU A 329 1.12 7.68 -3.31
C GLU A 329 -0.27 7.54 -3.99
N ASN A 330 -0.64 6.31 -4.35
CA ASN A 330 -1.98 5.99 -4.81
C ASN A 330 -2.71 5.12 -3.79
N TYR A 331 -3.91 5.56 -3.38
CA TYR A 331 -4.75 4.90 -2.38
C TYR A 331 -5.72 3.91 -3.05
N GLY A 332 -5.24 3.24 -4.10
CA GLY A 332 -5.99 2.25 -4.89
C GLY A 332 -6.84 2.82 -6.03
N MET A 333 -6.98 4.14 -6.16
CA MET A 333 -7.79 4.77 -7.22
C MET A 333 -6.92 5.32 -8.35
N HIS A 334 -6.39 4.44 -9.22
CA HIS A 334 -5.56 4.83 -10.36
C HIS A 334 -6.40 5.30 -11.56
N PHE A 335 -5.99 6.41 -12.20
CA PHE A 335 -6.74 6.98 -13.34
C PHE A 335 -6.86 6.08 -14.57
N ILE A 336 -5.86 5.23 -14.88
CA ILE A 336 -5.88 4.34 -16.04
C ILE A 336 -6.95 3.23 -15.94
N ARG A 337 -7.40 2.91 -14.72
CA ARG A 337 -8.35 1.81 -14.43
C ARG A 337 -9.75 2.30 -14.07
N HIS A 338 -9.86 3.47 -13.45
CA HIS A 338 -11.12 3.96 -12.89
C HIS A 338 -11.46 5.35 -13.40
N PRO A 339 -12.69 5.60 -13.90
CA PRO A 339 -13.14 6.94 -14.30
C PRO A 339 -13.13 7.95 -13.15
N ALA A 340 -12.99 9.24 -13.45
CA ALA A 340 -12.88 10.29 -12.44
C ALA A 340 -14.02 10.26 -11.41
N ALA A 341 -15.27 10.08 -11.85
CA ALA A 341 -16.43 10.00 -10.96
C ALA A 341 -16.33 8.86 -9.94
N VAL A 342 -15.80 7.69 -10.36
CA VAL A 342 -15.60 6.53 -9.47
C VAL A 342 -14.49 6.81 -8.48
N ARG A 343 -13.34 7.31 -8.96
CA ARG A 343 -12.19 7.67 -8.08
C ARG A 343 -12.63 8.65 -7.00
N GLN A 344 -13.33 9.72 -7.40
CA GLN A 344 -13.85 10.75 -6.52
C GLN A 344 -14.82 10.20 -5.48
N ARG A 345 -15.78 9.36 -5.89
CA ARG A 345 -16.75 8.75 -4.98
C ARG A 345 -16.04 7.87 -3.94
N THR A 346 -15.13 7.01 -4.39
CA THR A 346 -14.42 6.08 -3.51
C THR A 346 -13.52 6.81 -2.51
N LEU A 347 -12.75 7.80 -2.95
CA LEU A 347 -11.88 8.57 -2.06
C LEU A 347 -12.69 9.37 -1.03
N ARG A 348 -13.79 10.00 -1.44
CA ARG A 348 -14.70 10.67 -0.50
C ARG A 348 -15.32 9.72 0.51
N SER A 349 -15.72 8.52 0.10
CA SER A 349 -16.35 7.55 0.99
C SER A 349 -15.36 6.91 1.97
N ARG A 350 -14.17 6.53 1.49
CA ARG A 350 -13.19 5.76 2.28
C ARG A 350 -12.24 6.64 3.08
N TYR A 351 -11.84 7.78 2.53
CA TYR A 351 -10.79 8.67 3.06
C TYR A 351 -11.27 10.10 3.35
N TRP A 352 -12.54 10.41 3.08
CA TRP A 352 -13.20 11.67 3.45
C TRP A 352 -12.58 12.94 2.86
N PHE A 353 -12.00 12.83 1.66
CA PHE A 353 -11.52 13.98 0.89
C PHE A 353 -11.91 13.87 -0.60
N GLY A 354 -11.97 15.03 -1.28
CA GLY A 354 -12.08 15.11 -2.74
C GLY A 354 -10.70 15.27 -3.37
N CYS A 355 -10.35 14.45 -4.36
CA CYS A 355 -9.03 14.51 -4.97
C CYS A 355 -8.93 15.64 -6.02
N GLU A 356 -7.99 16.56 -5.85
CA GLU A 356 -7.81 17.68 -6.78
C GLU A 356 -6.60 17.49 -7.70
N CYS A 357 -6.09 16.26 -7.84
CA CYS A 357 -4.95 16.00 -8.72
C CYS A 357 -5.29 16.32 -10.19
N ARG A 358 -4.25 16.59 -10.98
CA ARG A 358 -4.37 16.93 -12.41
C ARG A 358 -5.19 15.91 -13.20
N ALA A 359 -5.03 14.61 -12.91
CA ALA A 359 -5.79 13.56 -13.58
C ALA A 359 -7.31 13.61 -13.30
N CYS A 360 -7.72 14.15 -12.15
CA CYS A 360 -9.12 14.40 -11.81
C CYS A 360 -9.61 15.72 -12.43
N GLN A 361 -8.83 16.80 -12.31
CA GLN A 361 -9.20 18.11 -12.83
C GLN A 361 -9.33 18.14 -14.36
N GLU A 362 -8.40 17.48 -15.06
CA GLU A 362 -8.40 17.39 -16.52
C GLU A 362 -9.19 16.16 -17.05
N ASN A 363 -9.85 15.41 -16.16
CA ASN A 363 -10.60 14.18 -16.50
C ASN A 363 -9.83 13.23 -17.45
N TRP A 364 -8.62 12.83 -17.05
CA TRP A 364 -7.75 12.01 -17.89
C TRP A 364 -8.43 10.70 -18.35
N PRO A 365 -8.19 10.28 -19.60
CA PRO A 365 -8.79 9.08 -20.15
C PRO A 365 -8.23 7.79 -19.52
N LEU A 366 -9.01 6.72 -19.62
CA LEU A 366 -8.58 5.36 -19.27
C LEU A 366 -7.53 4.82 -20.25
N MET A 367 -6.86 3.71 -19.89
CA MET A 367 -5.75 3.14 -20.65
C MET A 367 -6.02 2.96 -22.15
N ASP A 368 -7.20 2.44 -22.49
CA ASP A 368 -7.65 2.16 -23.86
C ASP A 368 -7.81 3.41 -24.73
N LYS A 369 -8.03 4.57 -24.09
CA LYS A 369 -8.28 5.87 -24.73
C LYS A 369 -7.11 6.84 -24.63
N LEU A 370 -5.99 6.42 -24.04
CA LEU A 370 -4.77 7.22 -24.02
C LEU A 370 -4.18 7.33 -25.43
N THR A 371 -3.50 8.45 -25.69
CA THR A 371 -2.86 8.77 -26.96
C THR A 371 -1.34 8.68 -26.84
N ASP A 372 -0.69 8.33 -27.96
CA ASP A 372 0.77 8.35 -28.15
C ASP A 372 1.29 9.74 -28.57
N LYS A 373 0.41 10.75 -28.58
CA LYS A 373 0.72 12.15 -28.93
C LYS A 373 0.66 13.02 -27.68
N PRO A 374 1.76 13.16 -26.92
CA PRO A 374 1.76 13.90 -25.66
C PRO A 374 1.70 15.42 -25.86
N ARG A 375 1.41 16.15 -24.78
CA ARG A 375 1.70 17.59 -24.73
C ARG A 375 3.21 17.78 -24.50
N MET A 376 3.84 18.60 -25.33
CA MET A 376 5.28 18.86 -25.29
C MET A 376 5.59 20.03 -24.36
N ARG A 377 6.72 20.02 -23.67
CA ARG A 377 7.20 21.20 -22.95
C ARG A 377 7.76 22.22 -23.94
N CYS A 378 7.58 23.50 -23.64
CA CYS A 378 8.25 24.55 -24.37
C CYS A 378 9.79 24.37 -24.23
N PRO A 379 10.58 24.35 -25.31
CA PRO A 379 12.02 24.09 -25.24
C PRO A 379 12.82 25.28 -24.68
N TYR A 380 12.17 26.43 -24.49
CA TYR A 380 12.82 27.62 -23.94
C TYR A 380 12.86 27.54 -22.40
N PRO A 381 14.03 27.61 -21.76
CA PRO A 381 14.18 27.39 -20.31
C PRO A 381 13.39 28.35 -19.41
N ASP A 382 13.13 29.56 -19.90
CA ASP A 382 12.37 30.61 -19.24
C ASP A 382 10.84 30.46 -19.44
N CYS A 383 10.38 29.33 -20.00
CA CYS A 383 8.99 29.07 -20.29
C CYS A 383 8.53 27.68 -19.81
N ASP A 384 7.68 27.66 -18.79
CA ASP A 384 7.02 26.49 -18.22
C ASP A 384 5.78 26.01 -19.01
N ASN A 385 5.47 26.63 -20.15
CA ASN A 385 4.24 26.32 -20.90
C ASN A 385 4.32 24.97 -21.60
N THR A 386 3.16 24.41 -21.90
CA THR A 386 3.01 23.18 -22.69
C THR A 386 2.41 23.48 -24.05
N LEU A 387 2.85 22.71 -25.04
CA LEU A 387 2.52 22.83 -26.45
C LEU A 387 1.76 21.58 -26.88
N ASN A 388 0.79 21.75 -27.77
CA ASN A 388 0.11 20.61 -28.38
C ASN A 388 1.10 19.85 -29.28
N PHE A 389 0.92 18.53 -29.36
CA PHE A 389 1.66 17.71 -30.31
C PHE A 389 1.48 18.25 -31.75
N PRO A 390 2.54 18.39 -32.55
CA PRO A 390 2.44 18.89 -33.92
C PRO A 390 1.49 18.03 -34.76
N GLN A 391 0.46 18.66 -35.35
CA GLN A 391 -0.53 17.95 -36.18
C GLN A 391 -0.06 17.74 -37.63
N LYS A 392 0.87 18.57 -38.10
CA LYS A 392 1.45 18.53 -39.46
C LYS A 392 2.90 18.05 -39.36
N LYS A 393 3.51 17.72 -40.51
CA LYS A 393 4.97 17.47 -40.60
C LYS A 393 5.83 18.67 -40.20
N ASP A 394 5.24 19.86 -40.03
CA ASP A 394 5.96 21.05 -39.56
C ASP A 394 6.18 20.96 -38.04
N PRO A 395 7.44 20.87 -37.57
CA PRO A 395 7.75 20.80 -36.14
C PRO A 395 7.62 22.16 -35.44
N LYS A 396 7.32 23.25 -36.15
CA LYS A 396 7.19 24.59 -35.57
C LYS A 396 5.81 24.80 -34.95
N VAL A 397 5.81 25.06 -33.65
CA VAL A 397 4.59 25.38 -32.88
C VAL A 397 4.76 26.72 -32.19
N LYS A 398 3.78 27.62 -32.34
CA LYS A 398 3.78 28.91 -31.64
C LYS A 398 3.37 28.72 -30.18
N CYS A 399 4.24 29.11 -29.25
CA CYS A 399 3.92 29.08 -27.82
C CYS A 399 3.00 30.26 -27.45
N TRP A 400 1.85 29.99 -26.84
CA TRP A 400 0.91 31.04 -26.46
C TRP A 400 1.41 31.88 -25.27
N LYS A 401 2.27 31.33 -24.39
CA LYS A 401 2.84 32.04 -23.24
C LYS A 401 4.00 32.95 -23.64
N CYS A 402 5.10 32.40 -24.15
CA CYS A 402 6.29 33.19 -24.50
C CYS A 402 6.27 33.78 -25.92
N LYS A 403 5.22 33.53 -26.72
CA LYS A 403 5.00 34.04 -28.09
C LYS A 403 6.03 33.61 -29.15
N ARG A 404 7.10 32.91 -28.77
CA ARG A 404 8.14 32.35 -29.66
C ARG A 404 7.64 31.11 -30.42
N TYR A 405 8.18 30.89 -31.61
CA TYR A 405 8.00 29.65 -32.36
C TYR A 405 9.02 28.61 -31.89
N ALA A 406 8.54 27.57 -31.23
CA ALA A 406 9.35 26.43 -30.82
C ALA A 406 9.50 25.45 -31.99
N ASN A 407 10.73 25.12 -32.38
CA ASN A 407 10.98 23.97 -33.23
C ASN A 407 11.08 22.72 -32.34
N LEU A 408 10.15 21.78 -32.51
CA LEU A 408 10.05 20.57 -31.71
C LEU A 408 10.76 19.35 -32.32
N GLU A 409 11.51 19.51 -33.41
CA GLU A 409 12.22 18.42 -34.09
C GLU A 409 13.09 17.59 -33.13
N ASN A 410 13.97 18.24 -32.36
CA ASN A 410 14.78 17.56 -31.35
C ASN A 410 13.93 16.88 -30.26
N SER A 411 12.84 17.53 -29.83
CA SER A 411 11.94 16.97 -28.81
C SER A 411 11.19 15.73 -29.34
N LEU A 412 10.84 15.71 -30.62
CA LEU A 412 10.22 14.55 -31.28
C LEU A 412 11.22 13.41 -31.44
N MET A 413 12.47 13.70 -31.85
CA MET A 413 13.53 12.68 -31.90
C MET A 413 13.81 12.06 -30.53
N MET A 414 13.82 12.87 -29.46
CA MET A 414 13.98 12.38 -28.10
C MET A 414 12.75 11.58 -27.61
N LEU A 415 11.54 11.89 -28.11
CA LEU A 415 10.35 11.09 -27.85
C LEU A 415 10.44 9.72 -28.55
N ASP A 416 10.94 9.66 -29.78
CA ASP A 416 11.22 8.39 -30.47
C ASP A 416 12.27 7.57 -29.70
N GLN A 417 13.28 8.22 -29.12
CA GLN A 417 14.24 7.58 -28.24
C GLN A 417 13.59 7.03 -26.95
N CYS A 418 12.59 7.71 -26.38
CA CYS A 418 11.80 7.16 -25.28
C CYS A 418 11.12 5.84 -25.69
N GLU A 419 10.48 5.79 -26.85
CA GLU A 419 9.80 4.59 -27.35
C GLU A 419 10.77 3.43 -27.60
N ASP A 420 11.99 3.71 -28.11
CA ASP A 420 13.05 2.71 -28.25
C ASP A 420 13.50 2.15 -26.89
N LEU A 421 13.70 3.01 -25.89
CA LEU A 421 14.03 2.59 -24.53
C LEU A 421 12.92 1.75 -23.90
N TYR A 422 11.65 2.12 -24.09
CA TYR A 422 10.50 1.34 -23.62
C TYR A 422 10.43 -0.03 -24.29
N THR A 423 10.67 -0.08 -25.59
CA THR A 423 10.68 -1.34 -26.36
C THR A 423 11.83 -2.25 -25.90
N LYS A 424 13.03 -1.71 -25.69
CA LYS A 424 14.17 -2.46 -25.14
C LYS A 424 13.89 -2.94 -23.72
N GLY A 425 13.30 -2.10 -22.88
CA GLY A 425 12.89 -2.47 -21.52
C GLY A 425 11.88 -3.62 -21.52
N ALA A 426 10.86 -3.57 -22.38
CA ALA A 426 9.88 -4.65 -22.55
C ALA A 426 10.51 -5.96 -23.03
N ARG A 427 11.50 -5.90 -23.93
CA ARG A 427 12.29 -7.08 -24.34
C ARG A 427 13.12 -7.64 -23.18
N ALA A 428 13.78 -6.78 -22.40
CA ALA A 428 14.52 -7.21 -21.22
C ALA A 428 13.60 -7.88 -20.18
N MET A 429 12.36 -7.41 -20.01
CA MET A 429 11.35 -8.09 -19.20
C MET A 429 10.98 -9.48 -19.72
N ALA A 430 10.75 -9.62 -21.03
CA ALA A 430 10.47 -10.90 -21.68
C ALA A 430 11.66 -11.88 -21.62
N ASP A 431 12.89 -11.34 -21.59
CA ASP A 431 14.12 -12.12 -21.40
C ASP A 431 14.46 -12.34 -19.92
N GLN A 432 13.60 -11.91 -18.98
CA GLN A 432 13.79 -12.02 -17.52
C GLN A 432 15.03 -11.29 -16.97
N ARG A 433 15.54 -10.29 -17.71
CA ARG A 433 16.62 -9.37 -17.32
C ARG A 433 16.04 -8.16 -16.59
N ILE A 434 15.55 -8.39 -15.38
CA ILE A 434 14.73 -7.42 -14.63
C ILE A 434 15.49 -6.14 -14.28
N ASP A 435 16.76 -6.22 -13.88
CA ASP A 435 17.55 -5.04 -13.53
C ASP A 435 17.81 -4.14 -14.74
N GLU A 436 18.09 -4.74 -15.90
CA GLU A 436 18.24 -4.01 -17.15
C GLU A 436 16.91 -3.38 -17.60
N ALA A 437 15.79 -4.09 -17.42
CA ALA A 437 14.47 -3.53 -17.70
C ALA A 437 14.19 -2.29 -16.83
N ILE A 438 14.48 -2.36 -15.53
CA ILE A 438 14.35 -1.22 -14.60
C ILE A 438 15.19 -0.03 -15.11
N GLU A 439 16.44 -0.27 -15.48
CA GLU A 439 17.34 0.77 -15.98
C GLU A 439 16.80 1.42 -17.26
N LEU A 440 16.47 0.63 -18.29
CA LEU A 440 15.99 1.12 -19.58
C LEU A 440 14.66 1.89 -19.47
N LEU A 441 13.69 1.34 -18.72
CA LEU A 441 12.40 2.00 -18.48
C LEU A 441 12.59 3.32 -17.73
N SER A 442 13.46 3.34 -16.71
CA SER A 442 13.75 4.54 -15.92
C SER A 442 14.40 5.63 -16.77
N GLN A 443 15.35 5.28 -17.65
CA GLN A 443 15.96 6.21 -18.59
C GLN A 443 14.90 6.82 -19.52
N GLY A 444 14.03 5.99 -20.10
CA GLY A 444 12.95 6.45 -20.99
C GLY A 444 11.95 7.36 -20.28
N ILE A 445 11.54 7.02 -19.05
CA ILE A 445 10.62 7.84 -18.23
C ILE A 445 11.28 9.18 -17.87
N ALA A 446 12.53 9.17 -17.42
CA ALA A 446 13.27 10.40 -17.11
C ALA A 446 13.39 11.32 -18.33
N LEU A 447 13.65 10.75 -19.50
CA LEU A 447 13.73 11.48 -20.77
C LEU A 447 12.37 12.10 -21.13
N PHE A 448 11.28 11.33 -21.06
CA PHE A 448 9.93 11.82 -21.34
C PHE A 448 9.56 13.03 -20.46
N HIS A 449 9.83 12.97 -19.15
CA HIS A 449 9.47 14.05 -18.24
C HIS A 449 10.26 15.34 -18.47
N LYS A 450 11.43 15.28 -19.13
CA LYS A 450 12.19 16.46 -19.58
C LYS A 450 11.56 17.14 -20.79
N LEU A 451 10.94 16.38 -21.70
CA LEU A 451 10.48 16.88 -23.01
C LEU A 451 8.96 17.05 -23.13
N ALA A 452 8.18 16.31 -22.35
CA ALA A 452 6.73 16.26 -22.44
C ALA A 452 6.07 16.19 -21.05
N VAL A 453 4.74 16.25 -21.04
CA VAL A 453 3.92 16.09 -19.84
C VAL A 453 2.82 15.03 -20.05
N PRO A 454 2.47 14.26 -19.00
CA PRO A 454 1.33 13.36 -19.05
C PRO A 454 -0.01 14.08 -19.33
N PRO A 455 -1.03 13.35 -19.82
CA PRO A 455 -1.04 11.90 -20.03
C PRO A 455 -0.39 11.48 -21.37
N HIS A 456 0.31 10.35 -21.37
CA HIS A 456 0.94 9.73 -22.55
C HIS A 456 0.91 8.20 -22.43
N LYS A 457 0.35 7.50 -23.43
CA LYS A 457 0.07 6.06 -23.33
C LYS A 457 1.34 5.24 -23.08
N SER A 458 2.33 5.33 -23.96
CA SER A 458 3.56 4.54 -23.84
C SER A 458 4.30 4.79 -22.53
N THR A 459 4.36 6.04 -22.06
CA THR A 459 5.00 6.35 -20.77
C THR A 459 4.23 5.73 -19.60
N HIS A 460 2.90 5.76 -19.60
CA HIS A 460 2.12 5.08 -18.54
C HIS A 460 2.26 3.56 -18.59
N VAL A 461 2.39 2.98 -19.79
CA VAL A 461 2.73 1.55 -19.94
C VAL A 461 4.12 1.26 -19.37
N ALA A 462 5.11 2.13 -19.62
CA ALA A 462 6.46 2.00 -19.09
C ALA A 462 6.49 2.11 -17.55
N GLU A 463 5.76 3.06 -16.96
CA GLU A 463 5.63 3.22 -15.50
C GLU A 463 4.96 1.99 -14.85
N GLU A 464 3.92 1.43 -15.46
CA GLU A 464 3.31 0.18 -14.97
C GLU A 464 4.22 -1.03 -15.15
N SER A 465 4.99 -1.08 -16.24
CA SER A 465 6.00 -2.12 -16.47
C SER A 465 7.11 -2.06 -15.43
N LEU A 466 7.55 -0.85 -15.07
CA LEU A 466 8.51 -0.60 -14.00
C LEU A 466 7.94 -1.06 -12.64
N ARG A 467 6.67 -0.77 -12.34
CA ARG A 467 5.99 -1.28 -11.13
C ARG A 467 5.98 -2.81 -11.08
N VAL A 468 5.78 -3.49 -12.21
CA VAL A 468 5.83 -4.96 -12.29
C VAL A 468 7.26 -5.47 -12.03
N CYS A 469 8.28 -4.82 -12.57
CA CYS A 469 9.68 -5.16 -12.27
C CYS A 469 9.99 -5.03 -10.77
N PHE A 470 9.47 -4.01 -10.09
CA PHE A 470 9.60 -3.88 -8.65
C PHE A 470 8.85 -4.96 -7.88
N ALA A 471 7.67 -5.37 -8.33
CA ALA A 471 6.94 -6.47 -7.73
C ALA A 471 7.76 -7.79 -7.77
N ASP A 472 8.57 -8.00 -8.81
CA ASP A 472 9.54 -9.11 -8.88
C ASP A 472 10.72 -8.95 -7.91
N LYS A 473 10.97 -7.76 -7.32
CA LYS A 473 11.98 -7.52 -6.28
C LYS A 473 11.43 -7.63 -4.84
N GLY A 474 10.12 -7.72 -4.66
CA GLY A 474 9.45 -7.89 -3.35
C GLY A 474 9.26 -9.35 -2.91
N SER A 475 8.43 -9.65 -1.92
CA SER A 475 8.13 -11.01 -1.48
C SER A 475 7.49 -11.79 -2.64
N ILE A 476 7.96 -13.01 -2.91
CA ILE A 476 7.44 -13.86 -3.98
C ILE A 476 6.89 -15.17 -3.43
N ASN A 477 5.72 -15.55 -3.96
CA ASN A 477 5.14 -16.87 -3.78
C ASN A 477 5.08 -17.59 -5.13
N ARG A 478 6.07 -18.45 -5.37
CA ARG A 478 6.05 -19.35 -6.52
C ARG A 478 5.21 -20.59 -6.18
N VAL A 479 4.28 -20.93 -7.06
CA VAL A 479 3.35 -22.06 -6.90
C VAL A 479 3.55 -23.06 -8.01
#